data_AF-A0A9D6LCX1-F1
#
_entry.id   AF-A0A9D6LCX1-F1
#
_cell.length_a   1.000
_cell.length_b   1.000
_cell.length_c   1.000
_cell.angle_alpha   90.00
_cell.angle_beta   90.00
_cell.angle_gamma   90.00
#
_symmetry.space_group_name_H-M   'P 1'
#
loop_
_entity.id
_entity.type
_entity.pdbx_description
1 polymer ?
#
loop_
_entity_poly.entity_id
_entity_poly.type
_entity_poly.pdbx_seq_one_letter_code
_entity_poly.pdbx_strand_id
1 'polypeptide(L)' 'MKKLTASQIRTEFLKYFEKNGHTIVESSSLIPHNDPTLLFTAAGMVQFKDVFLGVDP' A
#
# COMPACT_ATOMS: atom_id res chain seq x y z
N MET A 1 20.28 5.40 21.97
CA MET A 1 19.35 4.75 21.03
C MET A 1 19.77 5.08 19.61
N LYS A 2 19.86 4.07 18.73
CA LYS A 2 20.19 4.29 17.31
C LYS A 2 18.97 4.88 16.60
N LYS A 3 19.08 6.08 16.02
CA LYS A 3 18.02 6.64 15.17
C LYS A 3 18.00 5.89 13.85
N LEU A 4 16.82 5.44 13.43
CA LEU A 4 16.60 4.85 12.11
C LEU A 4 16.31 5.96 11.09
N THR A 5 16.75 5.76 9.84
CA THR A 5 16.32 6.60 8.71
C THR A 5 14.89 6.26 8.31
N ALA A 6 14.20 7.18 7.62
CA ALA A 6 12.85 6.93 7.11
C ALA A 6 12.79 5.66 6.23
N SER A 7 13.81 5.43 5.39
CA SER A 7 13.91 4.22 4.56
C SER A 7 14.06 2.95 5.40
N GLN A 8 14.80 3.01 6.50
CA GLN A 8 14.92 1.88 7.43
C GLN A 8 13.59 1.59 8.12
N ILE A 9 12.90 2.62 8.63
CA ILE A 9 11.59 2.47 9.26
C ILE A 9 10.56 1.84 8.30
N ARG A 10 10.51 2.31 7.05
CA ARG A 10 9.65 1.72 6.01
C ARG A 10 9.96 0.23 5.81
N THR A 11 11.24 -0.11 5.74
CA THR A 11 11.67 -1.51 5.54
C THR A 11 11.27 -2.39 6.72
N GLU A 12 11.46 -1.92 7.95
CA GLU A 12 11.08 -2.66 9.15
C GLU A 12 9.56 -2.88 9.24
N PHE A 13 8.76 -1.86 8.88
CA PHE A 13 7.30 -1.98 8.84
C PHE A 13 6.85 -3.06 7.85
N LEU A 14 7.35 -3.03 6.61
CA LEU A 14 6.98 -4.01 5.59
C LEU A 14 7.39 -5.43 5.98
N LYS A 15 8.63 -5.60 6.49
CA LYS A 15 9.14 -6.90 6.95
C LYS A 15 8.38 -7.46 8.14
N TYR A 16 7.89 -6.61 9.04
CA TYR A 16 7.07 -7.06 10.15
C TYR A 16 5.80 -7.73 9.65
N PHE A 17 5.05 -7.08 8.74
CA PHE A 17 3.81 -7.65 8.21
C PHE A 17 4.04 -8.86 7.30
N GLU A 18 5.13 -8.86 6.52
CA GLU A 18 5.56 -10.01 5.72
C GLU A 18 5.74 -11.27 6.58
N LYS A 19 6.45 -11.14 7.72
CA LYS A 19 6.63 -12.24 8.67
C LYS A 19 5.32 -12.72 9.31
N ASN A 20 4.31 -11.87 9.33
CA ASN A 20 2.96 -12.18 9.81
C ASN A 20 2.02 -12.59 8.66
N GLY A 21 2.55 -13.04 7.53
CA GLY A 21 1.78 -13.62 6.42
C GLY A 21 1.14 -12.62 5.47
N HIS A 22 1.50 -11.34 5.52
CA HIS A 22 1.01 -10.35 4.55
C HIS A 22 1.93 -10.29 3.33
N THR A 23 1.35 -10.11 2.14
CA THR A 23 2.12 -9.89 0.92
C THR A 23 2.57 -8.43 0.82
N ILE A 24 3.85 -8.19 0.54
CA ILE A 24 4.33 -6.85 0.19
C ILE A 24 3.90 -6.57 -1.26
N VAL A 25 3.02 -5.58 -1.43
CA VAL A 25 2.55 -5.13 -2.75
C VAL A 25 3.21 -3.78 -3.05
N GLU A 26 3.71 -3.61 -4.27
CA GLU A 26 4.29 -2.34 -4.70
C GLU A 26 3.23 -1.23 -4.70
N SER A 27 3.66 0.01 -4.46
CA SER A 27 2.73 1.15 -4.45
C SER A 27 2.14 1.35 -5.84
N SER A 28 0.81 1.48 -5.91
CA SER A 28 0.13 1.90 -7.11
C SER A 28 0.57 3.29 -7.58
N SER A 29 0.25 3.60 -8.84
CA SER A 29 0.41 4.93 -9.44
C SER A 29 -0.22 6.03 -8.57
N LEU A 30 0.37 7.22 -8.63
CA LEU A 30 -0.22 8.43 -8.05
C LEU A 30 -1.55 8.78 -8.72
N ILE A 31 -1.70 8.47 -10.01
CA ILE A 31 -2.93 8.69 -10.79
C ILE A 31 -3.72 7.37 -10.79
N PRO A 32 -4.94 7.34 -10.22
CA PRO A 32 -5.79 6.16 -10.22
C PRO A 32 -6.21 5.78 -11.64
N HIS A 33 -6.15 4.49 -11.99
CA HIS A 33 -6.54 4.01 -13.32
C HIS A 33 -8.03 3.65 -13.42
N ASN A 34 -8.65 3.22 -12.31
CA ASN A 34 -10.00 2.65 -12.31
C ASN A 34 -11.09 3.59 -11.73
N ASP A 35 -10.75 4.83 -11.39
CA ASP A 35 -11.71 5.77 -10.81
C ASP A 35 -11.51 7.18 -11.39
N PRO A 36 -12.32 7.59 -12.39
CA PRO A 36 -12.17 8.90 -13.03
C PRO A 36 -12.63 10.06 -12.12
N THR A 37 -13.21 9.76 -10.95
CA THR A 37 -13.63 10.77 -9.97
C THR A 37 -12.54 11.10 -8.96
N LEU A 38 -11.53 10.23 -8.83
CA LEU A 38 -10.36 10.45 -7.98
C LEU A 38 -9.21 11.05 -8.78
N LEU A 39 -8.76 12.24 -8.39
CA LEU A 39 -7.61 12.89 -9.01
C LEU A 39 -6.28 12.21 -8.67
N PHE A 40 -6.13 11.78 -7.40
CA PHE A 40 -4.90 11.18 -6.90
C PHE A 40 -5.17 10.05 -5.91
N THR A 41 -4.24 9.10 -5.83
CA THR A 41 -4.21 8.05 -4.80
C THR A 41 -3.91 8.66 -3.43
N ALA A 42 -4.97 8.97 -2.67
CA ALA A 42 -4.87 9.64 -1.37
C ALA A 42 -4.51 8.71 -0.20
N ALA A 43 -4.71 7.39 -0.37
CA ALA A 43 -4.47 6.40 0.68
C ALA A 43 -4.05 5.04 0.09
N GLY A 44 -3.31 4.25 0.87
CA GLY A 44 -2.82 2.93 0.44
C GLY A 44 -3.92 1.89 0.16
N MET A 45 -5.14 2.10 0.67
CA MET A 45 -6.30 1.22 0.43
C MET A 45 -6.92 1.40 -0.96
N VAL A 46 -6.65 2.51 -1.65
CA VAL A 46 -7.32 2.84 -2.92
C VAL A 46 -7.07 1.78 -3.99
N GLN A 47 -5.85 1.24 -4.04
CA GLN A 47 -5.49 0.17 -4.98
C GLN A 47 -6.18 -1.18 -4.68
N PHE A 48 -6.80 -1.32 -3.51
CA PHE A 48 -7.50 -2.53 -3.07
C PHE A 48 -9.02 -2.34 -2.98
N LYS A 49 -9.55 -1.21 -3.45
CA LYS A 49 -10.98 -0.89 -3.38
C LYS A 49 -11.85 -2.00 -3.97
N ASP A 50 -11.49 -2.49 -5.15
CA ASP A 50 -12.27 -3.51 -5.86
C ASP A 50 -12.17 -4.89 -5.18
N VAL A 51 -11.00 -5.22 -4.61
CA VAL A 51 -10.80 -6.42 -3.78
C VAL A 51 -11.68 -6.36 -2.52
N PHE A 52 -11.69 -5.22 -1.82
CA PHE A 52 -12.54 -5.06 -0.63
C PHE A 52 -14.04 -5.12 -0.93
N LEU A 53 -14.45 -4.75 -2.15
CA LEU A 53 -15.83 -4.83 -2.62
C LEU A 53 -16.19 -6.20 -3.24
N GLY A 54 -15.21 -7.11 -3.38
CA GLY A 54 -15.41 -8.43 -4.00
C GLY A 54 -15.66 -8.38 -5.51
N VAL A 55 -15.25 -7.29 -6.17
CA VAL A 55 -15.36 -7.11 -7.63
C VAL A 55 -14.15 -7.73 -8.34
N ASP A 56 -12.99 -7.69 -7.69
CA ASP A 56 -11.75 -8.33 -8.14
C ASP A 56 -11.44 -9.52 -7.22
N PRO A 57 -11.34 -10.77 -7.74
CA PRO A 57 -11.17 -11.99 -6.94
C PRO A 57 -9.80 -12.15 -6.27
#